data_AF-A0A958A864-F1
#
_entry.id   AF-A0A958A864-F1
#
_cell.length_a   1.000
_cell.length_b   1.000
_cell.length_c   1.000
_cell.angle_alpha   90.00
_cell.angle_beta   90.00
_cell.angle_gamma   90.00
#
_symmetry.space_group_name_H-M   'P 1'
#
loop_
_entity.id
_entity.type
_entity.pdbx_description
1 polymer ?
#
loop_
_entity_poly.entity_id
_entity_poly.type
_entity_poly.pdbx_seq_one_letter_code
_entity_poly.pdbx_strand_id
1 'polypeptide(L)'
;LAEHLYIVNELRRLDVQWVSLAPRYVGTFEKGVDYIGDLSAFEASFAQHVAVARTFGPYKLSLHSGSDKFSVYPIAAQQAGDLVHLKTAGTSYLEALRAVAQIDPGLFREIVAFTRERYDTDRATYHVSAELAKMPDAAGLSDDRLVELLEDFHSREVLHVTFGSVLTRVDFYQPFMAALRQNEETYYQVLETHFNRHFTPFS
;
A
#
# COMPACT_ATOMS: atom_id res chain seq x y z
N LEU A 1 3.77 22.15 -5.78
CA LEU A 1 2.69 23.16 -5.65
C LEU A 1 2.35 23.88 -6.95
N ALA A 2 3.32 24.50 -7.65
CA ALA A 2 3.06 25.28 -8.86
C ALA A 2 2.31 24.48 -9.96
N GLU A 3 2.72 23.22 -10.18
CA GLU A 3 2.03 22.31 -11.13
C GLU A 3 0.58 22.04 -10.72
N HIS A 4 0.31 21.85 -9.43
CA HIS A 4 -1.05 21.65 -8.93
C HIS A 4 -1.93 22.86 -9.24
N LEU A 5 -1.45 24.07 -8.95
CA LEU A 5 -2.13 25.34 -9.26
C LEU A 5 -2.40 25.50 -10.76
N TYR A 6 -1.38 25.24 -11.59
CA TYR A 6 -1.51 25.33 -13.04
C TYR A 6 -2.60 24.38 -13.56
N ILE A 7 -2.53 23.11 -13.17
CA ILE A 7 -3.49 22.09 -13.61
C ILE A 7 -4.92 22.48 -13.21
N VAL A 8 -5.15 22.83 -11.95
CA VAL A 8 -6.52 23.13 -11.48
C VAL A 8 -7.07 24.40 -12.08
N ASN A 9 -6.20 25.38 -12.36
CA ASN A 9 -6.58 26.60 -13.06
C ASN A 9 -7.00 26.31 -14.50
N GLU A 10 -6.26 25.48 -15.22
CA GLU A 10 -6.61 25.09 -16.59
C GLU A 10 -7.86 24.22 -16.65
N LEU A 11 -8.03 23.27 -15.72
CA LEU A 11 -9.26 22.48 -15.61
C LEU A 11 -10.48 23.38 -15.39
N ARG A 12 -10.37 24.37 -14.50
CA ARG A 12 -11.43 25.35 -14.25
C ARG A 12 -11.69 26.26 -15.46
N ARG A 13 -10.64 26.73 -16.14
CA ARG A 13 -10.75 27.57 -17.35
C ARG A 13 -11.48 26.84 -18.48
N LEU A 14 -11.30 25.52 -18.57
CA LEU A 14 -11.92 24.64 -19.57
C LEU A 14 -13.25 24.04 -19.11
N ASP A 15 -13.78 24.46 -17.95
CA ASP A 15 -15.04 23.97 -17.37
C ASP A 15 -15.10 22.44 -17.16
N VAL A 16 -13.93 21.82 -16.92
CA VAL A 16 -13.86 20.39 -16.59
C VAL A 16 -14.42 20.17 -15.19
N GLN A 17 -15.21 19.12 -15.01
CA GLN A 17 -15.69 18.69 -13.69
C GLN A 17 -14.84 17.52 -13.19
N TRP A 18 -14.33 17.59 -11.96
CA TRP A 18 -13.52 16.51 -11.37
C TRP A 18 -13.83 16.30 -9.90
N VAL A 19 -13.63 15.06 -9.43
CA VAL A 19 -13.91 14.65 -8.04
C VAL A 19 -12.65 14.68 -7.18
N SER A 20 -11.51 14.28 -7.75
CA SER A 20 -10.25 14.21 -7.01
C SER A 20 -9.04 14.40 -7.91
N LEU A 21 -7.95 14.91 -7.35
CA LEU A 21 -6.64 14.96 -7.98
C LEU A 21 -5.60 14.28 -7.08
N ALA A 22 -4.62 13.63 -7.70
CA ALA A 22 -3.50 12.99 -7.01
C ALA A 22 -2.19 13.68 -7.39
N PRO A 23 -1.81 14.78 -6.70
CA PRO A 23 -0.48 15.34 -6.85
C PRO A 23 0.60 14.32 -6.49
N ARG A 24 1.81 14.52 -7.03
CA ARG A 24 3.01 13.91 -6.46
C ARG A 24 3.40 14.71 -5.23
N TYR A 25 3.20 14.13 -4.05
CA TYR A 25 3.61 14.75 -2.78
C TYR A 25 5.13 14.70 -2.61
N VAL A 26 5.64 15.53 -1.70
CA VAL A 26 7.04 15.46 -1.25
C VAL A 26 7.31 14.13 -0.54
N GLY A 27 8.59 13.73 -0.47
CA GLY A 27 9.02 12.42 0.01
C GLY A 27 8.63 11.28 -0.94
N THR A 28 8.57 10.06 -0.42
CA THR A 28 8.35 8.86 -1.23
C THR A 28 7.20 8.01 -0.68
N PHE A 29 6.33 7.57 -1.59
CA PHE A 29 5.19 6.69 -1.32
C PHE A 29 5.40 5.34 -2.03
N GLU A 30 6.27 4.51 -1.46
CA GLU A 30 6.57 3.17 -1.99
C GLU A 30 5.45 2.16 -1.66
N LYS A 31 5.51 0.95 -2.24
CA LYS A 31 4.41 -0.02 -2.16
C LYS A 31 4.52 -0.88 -0.90
N GLY A 32 3.45 -0.97 -0.12
CA GLY A 32 3.40 -1.87 1.04
C GLY A 32 4.13 -1.38 2.29
N VAL A 33 4.71 -0.18 2.28
CA VAL A 33 5.47 0.38 3.42
C VAL A 33 4.97 1.78 3.81
N ASP A 34 5.39 2.28 4.97
CA ASP A 34 5.06 3.64 5.41
C ASP A 34 5.78 4.71 4.55
N TYR A 35 5.39 5.97 4.75
CA TYR A 35 6.00 7.12 4.09
C TYR A 35 7.49 7.24 4.41
N ILE A 36 8.28 7.58 3.40
CA ILE A 36 9.72 7.80 3.52
C ILE A 36 10.01 9.28 3.27
N GLY A 37 10.38 10.01 4.32
CA GLY A 37 10.75 11.41 4.24
C GLY A 37 10.51 12.18 5.54
N ASP A 38 10.66 13.50 5.49
CA ASP A 38 10.36 14.39 6.61
C ASP A 38 8.84 14.63 6.68
N LEU A 39 8.24 14.25 7.82
CA LEU A 39 6.81 14.42 8.08
C LEU A 39 6.41 15.89 8.21
N SER A 40 7.29 16.74 8.75
CA SER A 40 7.02 18.19 8.88
C SER A 40 6.99 18.85 7.50
N ALA A 41 7.91 18.43 6.61
CA ALA A 41 7.92 18.88 5.23
C ALA A 41 6.69 18.39 4.47
N PHE A 42 6.26 17.14 4.69
CA PHE A 42 5.02 16.62 4.14
C PHE A 42 3.81 17.42 4.62
N GLU A 43 3.66 17.64 5.92
CA GLU A 43 2.55 18.40 6.49
C GLU A 43 2.46 19.82 5.92
N ALA A 44 3.58 20.54 5.91
CA ALA A 44 3.63 21.90 5.36
C ALA A 44 3.24 21.93 3.88
N SER A 45 3.73 20.98 3.08
CA SER A 45 3.38 20.87 1.67
C SER A 45 1.92 20.45 1.46
N PHE A 46 1.44 19.47 2.22
CA PHE A 46 0.08 18.95 2.12
C PHE A 46 -0.96 20.01 2.47
N ALA A 47 -0.72 20.83 3.50
CA ALA A 47 -1.57 21.97 3.85
C ALA A 47 -1.72 22.97 2.67
N GLN A 48 -0.65 23.22 1.92
CA GLN A 48 -0.72 24.04 0.70
C GLN A 48 -1.58 23.37 -0.38
N HIS A 49 -1.42 22.06 -0.60
CA HIS A 49 -2.27 21.31 -1.53
C HIS A 49 -3.75 21.34 -1.12
N VAL A 50 -4.06 21.25 0.18
CA VAL A 50 -5.42 21.37 0.71
C VAL A 50 -5.98 22.77 0.46
N ALA A 51 -5.19 23.82 0.69
CA ALA A 51 -5.61 25.19 0.42
C ALA A 51 -5.98 25.39 -1.06
N VAL A 52 -5.20 24.82 -1.98
CA VAL A 52 -5.52 24.82 -3.41
C VAL A 52 -6.83 24.07 -3.67
N ALA A 53 -7.00 22.87 -3.11
CA ALA A 53 -8.21 22.07 -3.30
C ALA A 53 -9.48 22.74 -2.80
N ARG A 54 -9.41 23.48 -1.68
CA ARG A 54 -10.52 24.29 -1.17
C ARG A 54 -10.77 25.54 -2.02
N THR A 55 -9.74 26.16 -2.57
CA THR A 55 -9.85 27.41 -3.34
C THR A 55 -10.39 27.19 -4.76
N PHE A 56 -9.92 26.13 -5.42
CA PHE A 56 -10.29 25.81 -6.81
C PHE A 56 -11.42 24.77 -6.90
N GLY A 57 -11.82 24.19 -5.77
CA GLY A 57 -12.84 23.16 -5.67
C GLY A 57 -14.10 23.62 -4.90
N PRO A 58 -14.65 22.77 -4.01
CA PRO A 58 -13.95 21.67 -3.34
C PRO A 58 -13.83 20.39 -4.19
N TYR A 59 -12.64 19.79 -4.18
CA TYR A 59 -12.37 18.43 -4.67
C TYR A 59 -11.45 17.70 -3.69
N LYS A 60 -11.37 16.37 -3.80
CA LYS A 60 -10.57 15.54 -2.88
C LYS A 60 -9.10 15.48 -3.31
N LEU A 61 -8.20 15.50 -2.33
CA LEU A 61 -6.81 15.10 -2.54
C LEU A 61 -6.70 13.59 -2.43
N SER A 62 -6.26 12.96 -3.50
CA SER A 62 -6.07 11.51 -3.52
C SER A 62 -4.65 11.12 -3.13
N LEU A 63 -4.55 10.14 -2.23
CA LEU A 63 -3.29 9.51 -1.82
C LEU A 63 -3.14 8.20 -2.60
N HIS A 64 -2.35 8.26 -3.67
CA HIS A 64 -1.93 7.08 -4.44
C HIS A 64 -0.80 6.34 -3.72
N SER A 65 -0.69 5.03 -3.93
CA SER A 65 0.14 4.16 -3.06
C SER A 65 -0.21 4.39 -1.58
N GLY A 66 -1.50 4.62 -1.33
CA GLY A 66 -1.98 5.19 -0.08
C GLY A 66 -1.99 4.19 1.05
N SER A 67 -2.05 2.88 0.79
CA SER A 67 -1.99 1.86 1.84
C SER A 67 -0.68 1.94 2.62
N ASP A 68 -0.78 1.57 3.90
CA ASP A 68 0.31 1.43 4.85
C ASP A 68 1.06 2.72 5.19
N LYS A 69 0.59 3.89 4.72
CA LYS A 69 1.16 5.21 5.03
C LYS A 69 0.67 5.73 6.39
N PHE A 70 0.74 4.91 7.42
CA PHE A 70 0.15 5.19 8.73
C PHE A 70 0.63 6.53 9.32
N SER A 71 1.90 6.90 9.11
CA SER A 71 2.46 8.15 9.61
C SER A 71 1.83 9.41 8.99
N VAL A 72 1.31 9.35 7.76
CA VAL A 72 0.72 10.53 7.09
C VAL A 72 -0.79 10.63 7.24
N TYR A 73 -1.47 9.57 7.69
CA TYR A 73 -2.93 9.59 7.83
C TYR A 73 -3.43 10.63 8.84
N PRO A 74 -2.85 10.77 10.05
CA PRO A 74 -3.30 11.81 10.99
C PRO A 74 -3.15 13.22 10.41
N ILE A 75 -2.05 13.49 9.70
CA ILE A 75 -1.81 14.77 9.01
C ILE A 75 -2.88 14.98 7.94
N ALA A 76 -3.13 13.97 7.10
CA ALA A 76 -4.10 14.08 6.03
C ALA A 76 -5.52 14.33 6.56
N ALA A 77 -5.94 13.56 7.58
CA ALA A 77 -7.24 13.71 8.23
C ALA A 77 -7.39 15.09 8.87
N GLN A 78 -6.42 15.54 9.65
CA GLN A 78 -6.45 16.84 10.32
C GLN A 78 -6.51 18.01 9.32
N GLN A 79 -5.70 17.97 8.26
CA GLN A 79 -5.58 19.08 7.33
C GLN A 79 -6.77 19.14 6.36
N ALA A 80 -7.18 18.00 5.81
CA ALA A 80 -8.16 17.93 4.72
C ALA A 80 -9.60 17.59 5.16
N GLY A 81 -9.80 16.95 6.32
CA GLY A 81 -11.10 16.42 6.73
C GLY A 81 -11.65 15.45 5.67
N ASP A 82 -12.90 15.65 5.26
CA ASP A 82 -13.60 14.81 4.27
C ASP A 82 -13.04 14.93 2.83
N LEU A 83 -12.07 15.81 2.60
CA LEU A 83 -11.45 16.05 1.29
C LEU A 83 -10.28 15.11 0.99
N VAL A 84 -10.29 13.89 1.53
CA VAL A 84 -9.29 12.85 1.25
C VAL A 84 -9.90 11.71 0.44
N HIS A 85 -9.12 11.19 -0.51
CA HIS A 85 -9.40 9.95 -1.21
C HIS A 85 -8.19 9.00 -1.10
N LEU A 86 -8.26 8.06 -0.17
CA LEU A 86 -7.22 7.05 0.03
C LEU A 86 -7.39 5.89 -0.94
N LYS A 87 -6.35 5.58 -1.74
CA LYS A 87 -6.35 4.41 -2.63
C LYS A 87 -5.49 3.29 -2.05
N THR A 88 -6.12 2.15 -1.82
CA THR A 88 -5.47 0.89 -1.47
C THR A 88 -5.67 -0.12 -2.61
N ALA A 89 -4.81 -1.14 -2.68
CA ALA A 89 -4.96 -2.26 -3.60
C ALA A 89 -4.08 -3.43 -3.15
N GLY A 90 -2.75 -3.31 -3.34
CA GLY A 90 -1.82 -4.41 -3.11
C GLY A 90 -1.68 -4.83 -1.65
N THR A 91 -2.02 -3.98 -0.68
CA THR A 91 -2.06 -4.40 0.72
C THR A 91 -3.09 -5.51 0.97
N SER A 92 -4.22 -5.54 0.24
CA SER A 92 -5.18 -6.66 0.35
C SER A 92 -4.55 -8.00 -0.05
N TYR A 93 -3.62 -8.00 -1.01
CA TYR A 93 -2.86 -9.20 -1.36
C TYR A 93 -1.85 -9.58 -0.27
N LEU A 94 -1.18 -8.60 0.35
CA LEU A 94 -0.30 -8.86 1.50
C LEU A 94 -1.07 -9.46 2.68
N GLU A 95 -2.29 -8.99 2.93
CA GLU A 95 -3.15 -9.52 3.98
C GLU A 95 -3.73 -10.91 3.61
N ALA A 96 -3.95 -11.19 2.33
CA ALA A 96 -4.24 -12.54 1.86
C ALA A 96 -3.06 -13.51 2.09
N LEU A 97 -1.83 -13.05 1.83
CA LEU A 97 -0.61 -13.79 2.19
C LEU A 97 -0.50 -14.00 3.70
N ARG A 98 -0.90 -13.01 4.53
CA ARG A 98 -0.92 -13.15 5.99
C ARG A 98 -1.87 -14.26 6.45
N ALA A 99 -3.06 -14.32 5.86
CA ALA A 99 -4.01 -15.39 6.14
C ALA A 99 -3.42 -16.75 5.71
N VAL A 100 -2.83 -16.84 4.52
CA VAL A 100 -2.17 -18.08 4.05
C VAL A 100 -1.01 -18.48 4.97
N ALA A 101 -0.21 -17.55 5.47
CA ALA A 101 0.85 -17.86 6.44
C ALA A 101 0.34 -18.51 7.73
N GLN A 102 -0.91 -18.22 8.13
CA GLN A 102 -1.55 -18.83 9.30
C GLN A 102 -2.25 -20.16 8.98
N ILE A 103 -2.79 -20.30 7.77
CA ILE A 103 -3.57 -21.47 7.34
C ILE A 103 -2.66 -22.58 6.80
N ASP A 104 -1.72 -22.21 5.93
CA ASP A 104 -0.79 -23.09 5.25
C ASP A 104 0.62 -22.45 5.24
N PRO A 105 1.36 -22.57 6.35
CA PRO A 105 2.74 -22.09 6.49
C PRO A 105 3.67 -22.63 5.40
N GLY A 106 3.45 -23.88 4.96
CA GLY A 106 4.23 -24.54 3.92
C GLY A 106 4.11 -23.82 2.59
N LEU A 107 2.87 -23.59 2.12
CA LEU A 107 2.59 -22.82 0.91
C LEU A 107 3.17 -21.41 0.99
N PHE A 108 3.03 -20.73 2.13
CA PHE A 108 3.60 -19.39 2.30
C PHE A 108 5.12 -19.38 2.15
N ARG A 109 5.84 -20.37 2.71
CA ARG A 109 7.30 -20.51 2.55
C ARG A 109 7.69 -20.71 1.09
N GLU A 110 6.96 -21.55 0.36
CA GLU A 110 7.20 -21.79 -1.08
C GLU A 110 7.01 -20.51 -1.89
N ILE A 111 5.94 -19.75 -1.60
CA ILE A 111 5.71 -18.44 -2.23
C ILE A 111 6.86 -17.49 -1.89
N VAL A 112 7.25 -17.35 -0.62
CA VAL A 112 8.36 -16.47 -0.21
C VAL A 112 9.64 -16.82 -0.98
N ALA A 113 10.02 -18.10 -1.04
CA ALA A 113 11.20 -18.55 -1.77
C ALA A 113 11.12 -18.15 -3.26
N PHE A 114 9.99 -18.37 -3.90
CA PHE A 114 9.77 -18.00 -5.30
C PHE A 114 9.81 -16.48 -5.53
N THR A 115 9.23 -15.68 -4.64
CA THR A 115 9.24 -14.21 -4.77
C THR A 115 10.66 -13.64 -4.70
N ARG A 116 11.56 -14.24 -3.90
CA ARG A 116 12.97 -13.84 -3.85
C ARG A 116 13.67 -14.02 -5.20
N GLU A 117 13.37 -15.11 -5.91
CA GLU A 117 13.92 -15.36 -7.26
C GLU A 117 13.34 -14.41 -8.31
N ARG A 118 12.08 -13.98 -8.14
CA ARG A 118 11.37 -13.12 -9.10
C ARG A 118 11.58 -11.63 -8.89
N TYR A 119 11.98 -11.21 -7.69
CA TYR A 119 11.98 -9.80 -7.27
C TYR A 119 12.68 -8.87 -8.25
N ASP A 120 13.90 -9.19 -8.69
CA ASP A 120 14.68 -8.34 -9.61
C ASP A 120 13.99 -8.14 -10.96
N THR A 121 13.21 -9.13 -11.42
CA THR A 121 12.42 -9.00 -12.65
C THR A 121 11.14 -8.20 -12.40
N ASP A 122 10.39 -8.55 -11.36
CA ASP A 122 9.04 -8.03 -11.14
C ASP A 122 9.04 -6.59 -10.62
N ARG A 123 10.11 -6.17 -9.92
CA ARG A 123 10.26 -4.79 -9.46
C ARG A 123 10.47 -3.78 -10.60
N ALA A 124 10.73 -4.21 -11.83
CA ALA A 124 11.10 -3.32 -12.94
C ALA A 124 10.08 -2.21 -13.25
N THR A 125 8.81 -2.40 -12.86
CA THR A 125 7.73 -1.42 -13.04
C THR A 125 7.30 -0.72 -11.76
N TYR A 126 8.01 -0.98 -10.65
CA TYR A 126 7.73 -0.42 -9.33
C TYR A 126 8.91 0.38 -8.80
N HIS A 127 8.59 1.51 -8.18
CA HIS A 127 9.57 2.26 -7.39
C HIS A 127 9.49 1.77 -5.94
N VAL A 128 10.43 0.89 -5.58
CA VAL A 128 10.57 0.23 -4.28
C VAL A 128 12.05 0.13 -3.91
N SER A 129 12.34 0.16 -2.61
CA SER A 129 13.70 0.20 -2.04
C SER A 129 14.14 -1.11 -1.37
N ALA A 130 13.35 -2.18 -1.50
CA ALA A 130 13.65 -3.47 -0.90
C ALA A 130 15.01 -4.04 -1.34
N GLU A 131 15.73 -4.62 -0.37
CA GLU A 131 17.02 -5.28 -0.55
C GLU A 131 16.88 -6.74 -0.12
N LEU A 132 17.04 -7.68 -1.06
CA LEU A 132 16.88 -9.12 -0.77
C LEU A 132 17.81 -9.62 0.34
N ALA A 133 19.01 -9.03 0.47
CA ALA A 133 19.98 -9.38 1.50
C ALA A 133 19.52 -9.04 2.92
N LYS A 134 18.57 -8.11 3.07
CA LYS A 134 18.03 -7.68 4.37
C LYS A 134 16.72 -8.38 4.73
N MET A 135 16.12 -9.10 3.76
CA MET A 135 14.91 -9.87 3.97
C MET A 135 15.21 -11.09 4.86
N PRO A 136 14.51 -11.28 6.00
CA PRO A 136 14.69 -12.46 6.86
C PRO A 136 14.51 -13.77 6.08
N ASP A 137 15.26 -14.79 6.47
CA ASP A 137 15.13 -16.11 5.86
C ASP A 137 13.90 -16.83 6.43
N ALA A 138 12.91 -17.06 5.57
CA ALA A 138 11.71 -17.79 5.94
C ALA A 138 12.07 -19.17 6.49
N ALA A 139 13.02 -19.90 5.90
CA ALA A 139 13.36 -21.26 6.32
C ALA A 139 13.85 -21.36 7.78
N GLY A 140 14.43 -20.29 8.32
CA GLY A 140 14.89 -20.21 9.71
C GLY A 140 13.81 -19.79 10.72
N LEU A 141 12.64 -19.32 10.26
CA LEU A 141 11.53 -18.93 11.13
C LEU A 141 10.66 -20.14 11.47
N SER A 142 10.10 -20.19 12.67
CA SER A 142 8.99 -21.09 13.01
C SER A 142 7.70 -20.62 12.33
N ASP A 143 6.72 -21.52 12.17
CA ASP A 143 5.49 -21.24 11.43
C ASP A 143 4.71 -20.05 12.00
N ASP A 144 4.64 -19.93 13.32
CA ASP A 144 4.00 -18.82 14.04
C ASP A 144 4.68 -17.46 13.81
N ARG A 145 5.97 -17.48 13.41
CA ARG A 145 6.77 -16.27 13.14
C ARG A 145 6.80 -15.88 11.68
N LEU A 146 6.24 -16.68 10.77
CA LEU A 146 6.23 -16.34 9.33
C LEU A 146 5.52 -15.02 9.03
N VAL A 147 4.50 -14.67 9.82
CA VAL A 147 3.78 -13.40 9.69
C VAL A 147 4.66 -12.18 9.94
N GLU A 148 5.82 -12.32 10.60
CA GLU A 148 6.79 -11.23 10.80
C GLU A 148 7.40 -10.75 9.48
N LEU A 149 7.47 -11.61 8.45
CA LEU A 149 7.86 -11.20 7.09
C LEU A 149 6.87 -10.19 6.51
N LEU A 150 5.62 -10.17 6.98
CA LEU A 150 4.62 -9.19 6.55
C LEU A 150 4.61 -7.94 7.43
N GLU A 151 5.55 -7.81 8.36
CA GLU A 151 5.85 -6.57 9.11
C GLU A 151 7.21 -5.97 8.69
N ASP A 152 8.12 -6.79 8.15
CA ASP A 152 9.43 -6.35 7.67
C ASP A 152 9.34 -5.50 6.38
N PHE A 153 10.07 -4.39 6.37
CA PHE A 153 10.08 -3.43 5.24
C PHE A 153 10.44 -4.13 3.93
N HIS A 154 11.56 -4.86 3.89
CA HIS A 154 12.07 -5.43 2.65
C HIS A 154 11.19 -6.58 2.15
N SER A 155 10.78 -7.45 3.07
CA SER A 155 9.89 -8.58 2.79
C SER A 155 8.55 -8.13 2.23
N ARG A 156 7.93 -7.11 2.84
CA ARG A 156 6.63 -6.58 2.38
C ARG A 156 6.70 -6.05 0.96
N GLU A 157 7.72 -5.27 0.61
CA GLU A 157 7.87 -4.76 -0.75
C GLU A 157 8.11 -5.88 -1.77
N VAL A 158 9.00 -6.84 -1.44
CA VAL A 158 9.30 -8.01 -2.29
C VAL A 158 8.02 -8.80 -2.57
N LEU A 159 7.27 -9.15 -1.53
CA LEU A 159 6.01 -9.86 -1.65
C LEU A 159 4.99 -9.05 -2.44
N HIS A 160 4.88 -7.75 -2.17
CA HIS A 160 3.90 -6.87 -2.83
C HIS A 160 4.10 -6.82 -4.34
N VAL A 161 5.32 -6.62 -4.83
CA VAL A 161 5.55 -6.38 -6.27
C VAL A 161 5.54 -7.67 -7.10
N THR A 162 5.73 -8.81 -6.46
CA THR A 162 5.78 -10.13 -7.11
C THR A 162 4.42 -10.84 -7.22
N PHE A 163 3.33 -10.19 -6.77
CA PHE A 163 1.98 -10.77 -6.81
C PHE A 163 1.59 -11.31 -8.19
N GLY A 164 2.01 -10.64 -9.26
CA GLY A 164 1.71 -11.05 -10.63
C GLY A 164 2.33 -12.40 -10.97
N SER A 165 3.60 -12.62 -10.63
CA SER A 165 4.27 -13.92 -10.83
C SER A 165 3.64 -15.01 -9.98
N VAL A 166 3.24 -14.71 -8.74
CA VAL A 166 2.61 -15.70 -7.84
C VAL A 166 1.22 -16.09 -8.34
N LEU A 167 0.35 -15.12 -8.60
CA LEU A 167 -1.06 -15.37 -8.91
C LEU A 167 -1.32 -15.82 -10.36
N THR A 168 -0.33 -15.73 -11.26
CA THR A 168 -0.43 -16.27 -12.62
C THR A 168 0.12 -17.69 -12.75
N ARG A 169 0.84 -18.18 -11.73
CA ARG A 169 1.33 -19.56 -11.67
C ARG A 169 0.24 -20.47 -11.11
N VAL A 170 -0.21 -21.45 -11.88
CA VAL A 170 -1.37 -22.30 -11.53
C VAL A 170 -1.15 -23.11 -10.25
N ASP A 171 0.07 -23.59 -10.04
CA ASP A 171 0.49 -24.36 -8.87
C ASP A 171 0.56 -23.54 -7.57
N PHE A 172 0.65 -22.20 -7.64
CA PHE A 172 0.41 -21.34 -6.47
C PHE A 172 -1.03 -20.83 -6.41
N TYR A 173 -1.59 -20.39 -7.53
CA TYR A 173 -2.92 -19.79 -7.56
C TYR A 173 -4.00 -20.73 -7.01
N GLN A 174 -4.01 -22.00 -7.43
CA GLN A 174 -5.03 -22.96 -7.01
C GLN A 174 -5.00 -23.22 -5.49
N PRO A 175 -3.87 -23.63 -4.88
CA PRO A 175 -3.84 -23.84 -3.43
C PRO A 175 -4.01 -22.53 -2.64
N PHE A 176 -3.48 -21.40 -3.13
CA PHE A 176 -3.68 -20.09 -2.49
C PHE A 176 -5.17 -19.73 -2.40
N MET A 177 -5.90 -19.83 -3.52
CA MET A 177 -7.33 -19.54 -3.53
C MET A 177 -8.16 -20.59 -2.76
N ALA A 178 -7.74 -21.85 -2.77
CA ALA A 178 -8.39 -22.89 -1.99
C ALA A 178 -8.25 -22.64 -0.47
N ALA A 179 -7.05 -22.29 -0.01
CA ALA A 179 -6.77 -21.96 1.38
C ALA A 179 -7.66 -20.80 1.87
N LEU A 180 -7.75 -19.72 1.10
CA LEU A 180 -8.57 -18.56 1.45
C LEU A 180 -10.08 -18.88 1.46
N ARG A 181 -10.60 -19.60 0.46
CA ARG A 181 -12.03 -19.96 0.39
C ARG A 181 -12.47 -20.96 1.46
N GLN A 182 -11.57 -21.84 1.89
CA GLN A 182 -11.88 -22.80 2.96
C GLN A 182 -11.79 -22.17 4.36
N ASN A 183 -11.17 -20.98 4.48
CA ASN A 183 -10.91 -20.29 5.74
C ASN A 183 -11.23 -18.79 5.63
N GLU A 184 -12.40 -18.46 5.06
CA GLU A 184 -12.78 -17.07 4.75
C GLU A 184 -12.79 -16.18 6.00
N GLU A 185 -13.23 -16.71 7.14
CA GLU A 185 -13.25 -15.99 8.43
C GLU A 185 -11.86 -15.52 8.86
N THR A 186 -10.83 -16.35 8.70
CA THR A 186 -9.44 -15.95 9.00
C THR A 186 -9.01 -14.79 8.12
N TYR A 187 -9.33 -14.85 6.82
CA TYR A 187 -9.00 -13.77 5.89
C TYR A 187 -9.79 -12.49 6.19
N TYR A 188 -11.07 -12.60 6.54
CA TYR A 188 -11.90 -11.45 6.92
C TYR A 188 -11.38 -10.76 8.17
N GLN A 189 -11.03 -11.51 9.22
CA GLN A 189 -10.46 -10.95 10.45
C GLN A 189 -9.15 -10.21 10.20
N VAL A 190 -8.30 -10.78 9.34
CA VAL A 190 -7.04 -10.15 8.93
C VAL A 190 -7.30 -8.84 8.18
N LEU A 191 -8.20 -8.84 7.19
CA LEU A 191 -8.59 -7.64 6.45
C LEU A 191 -9.21 -6.58 7.34
N GLU A 192 -10.14 -6.95 8.21
CA GLU A 192 -10.82 -6.05 9.13
C GLU A 192 -9.79 -5.37 10.06
N THR A 193 -8.90 -6.15 10.67
CA THR A 193 -7.84 -5.62 11.53
C THR A 193 -6.96 -4.62 10.77
N HIS A 194 -6.55 -4.97 9.55
CA HIS A 194 -5.68 -4.13 8.74
C HIS A 194 -6.37 -2.83 8.26
N PHE A 195 -7.60 -2.93 7.77
CA PHE A 195 -8.33 -1.76 7.26
C PHE A 195 -8.88 -0.88 8.38
N ASN A 196 -9.19 -1.42 9.56
CA ASN A 196 -9.51 -0.59 10.73
C ASN A 196 -8.35 0.33 11.08
N ARG A 197 -7.09 -0.14 11.01
CA ARG A 197 -5.91 0.75 11.17
C ARG A 197 -5.86 1.88 10.12
N HIS A 198 -6.36 1.64 8.91
CA HIS A 198 -6.43 2.65 7.86
C HIS A 198 -7.56 3.66 8.09
N PHE A 199 -8.71 3.21 8.60
CA PHE A 199 -9.90 4.04 8.79
C PHE A 199 -9.87 4.85 10.08
N THR A 200 -9.29 4.33 11.16
CA THR A 200 -9.27 4.98 12.47
C THR A 200 -8.77 6.44 12.43
N PRO A 201 -7.70 6.80 11.70
CA PRO A 201 -7.26 8.20 11.64
C PRO A 201 -8.24 9.15 10.95
N PHE A 202 -9.21 8.65 10.18
CA PHE A 202 -10.21 9.42 9.45
C PHE A 202 -11.62 9.35 10.08
N SER A 203 -11.74 8.73 11.25
CA SER A 203 -13.01 8.53 11.97
C SER A 203 -13.23 9.56 13.08
#